data_AF-X0T200-F1
#
_entry.id   AF-X0T200-F1
#
_cell.length_a   1.000
_cell.length_b   1.000
_cell.length_c   1.000
_cell.angle_alpha   90.00
_cell.angle_beta   90.00
_cell.angle_gamma   90.00
#
_symmetry.space_group_name_H-M   'P 1'
#
loop_
_entity.id
_entity.type
_entity.pdbx_description
1 polymer ?
#
loop_
_entity_poly.entity_id
_entity_poly.type
_entity_poly.pdbx_seq_one_letter_code
_entity_poly.pdbx_strand_id
1 'polypeptide(L)'
;MAIRFLNNLDLTTNEIQNVAAQNLASNPAGYAGQFIFNTTSNSFNVYNGTSWIVLDGSGDISGVTAGAGLSGGGTSGNVTVAVDYDGADNIILAAADGTALTLATTDRVMISDATDDNVKYANLSQLSAAIG
;
A
#
# COMPACT_ATOMS: atom_id res chain seq x y z
N MET A 1 6.67 42.26 -19.92
CA MET A 1 6.10 42.01 -21.26
C MET A 1 6.06 40.50 -21.46
N ALA A 2 4.91 39.92 -21.79
CA ALA A 2 4.82 38.48 -22.04
C ALA A 2 5.19 38.19 -23.50
N ILE A 3 6.02 37.17 -23.73
CA ILE A 3 6.33 36.65 -25.06
C ILE A 3 5.41 35.44 -25.30
N ARG A 4 4.69 35.44 -26.42
CA ARG A 4 3.86 34.31 -26.83
C ARG A 4 4.64 33.44 -27.81
N PHE A 5 4.69 32.15 -27.53
CA PHE A 5 5.22 31.15 -28.44
C PHE A 5 4.05 30.47 -29.15
N LEU A 6 4.06 30.48 -30.49
CA LEU A 6 3.01 29.89 -31.33
C LEU A 6 3.40 28.52 -31.90
N ASN A 7 4.59 28.04 -31.54
CA ASN A 7 5.14 26.75 -31.92
C ASN A 7 5.80 26.11 -30.68
N ASN A 8 6.11 24.82 -30.78
CA ASN A 8 6.91 24.13 -29.77
C ASN A 8 8.27 24.83 -29.61
N LEU A 9 8.71 24.97 -28.37
CA LEU A 9 10.01 25.53 -28.04
C LEU A 9 11.02 24.41 -27.92
N ASP A 10 11.98 24.35 -28.85
CA ASP A 10 13.16 23.49 -28.72
C ASP A 10 14.26 24.26 -27.97
N LEU A 11 14.71 23.71 -26.85
CA LEU A 11 15.79 24.27 -26.04
C LEU A 11 17.17 23.70 -26.39
N THR A 12 17.23 22.73 -27.30
CA THR A 12 18.42 21.95 -27.66
C THR A 12 19.04 21.29 -26.43
N THR A 13 20.21 21.75 -25.97
CA THR A 13 20.89 21.27 -24.76
C THR A 13 20.76 22.22 -23.57
N ASN A 14 20.00 23.31 -23.70
CA ASN A 14 19.76 24.26 -22.62
C ASN A 14 18.61 23.81 -21.70
N GLU A 15 18.57 24.39 -20.51
CA GLU A 15 17.54 24.16 -19.49
C GLU A 15 16.74 25.44 -19.21
N ILE A 16 15.56 25.28 -18.63
CA ILE A 16 14.81 26.40 -18.06
C ILE A 16 15.15 26.47 -16.56
N GLN A 17 15.89 27.50 -16.15
CA GLN A 17 16.32 27.67 -14.76
C GLN A 17 15.40 28.62 -13.99
N ASN A 18 15.21 28.36 -12.69
CA ASN A 18 14.48 29.22 -11.75
C ASN A 18 13.07 29.60 -12.22
N VAL A 19 12.36 28.69 -12.88
CA VAL A 19 11.02 28.91 -13.42
C VAL A 19 9.94 28.39 -12.47
N ALA A 20 8.84 29.14 -12.35
CA ALA A 20 7.63 28.63 -11.74
C ALA A 20 6.82 27.82 -12.77
N ALA A 21 6.27 26.67 -12.36
CA ALA A 21 5.23 26.01 -13.15
C ALA A 21 3.98 26.89 -13.24
N GLN A 22 3.05 26.55 -14.12
CA GLN A 22 1.78 27.26 -14.20
C GLN A 22 0.97 27.02 -12.91
N ASN A 23 0.73 28.08 -12.15
CA ASN A 23 -0.11 28.04 -10.95
C ASN A 23 -1.59 28.07 -11.32
N LEU A 24 -2.36 27.07 -10.87
CA LEU A 24 -3.81 26.99 -11.08
C LEU A 24 -4.51 26.50 -9.80
N ALA A 25 -5.70 27.01 -9.50
CA ALA A 25 -6.46 26.57 -8.33
C ALA A 25 -7.11 25.18 -8.50
N SER A 26 -7.23 24.71 -9.73
CA SER A 26 -7.79 23.40 -10.08
C SER A 26 -7.11 22.85 -11.32
N ASN A 27 -7.10 21.52 -11.46
CA ASN A 27 -6.58 20.86 -12.64
C ASN A 27 -7.51 21.15 -13.86
N PRO A 28 -7.02 21.72 -14.96
CA PRO A 28 -7.84 22.01 -16.13
C PRO A 28 -8.15 20.73 -16.94
N ALA A 29 -8.93 20.86 -18.01
CA ALA A 29 -8.98 19.82 -19.05
C ALA A 29 -7.55 19.62 -19.60
N GLY A 30 -6.97 18.46 -19.33
CA GLY A 30 -5.56 18.19 -19.59
C GLY A 30 -5.29 17.72 -21.01
N TYR A 31 -4.06 17.97 -21.47
CA TYR A 31 -3.47 17.33 -22.63
C TYR A 31 -2.21 16.59 -22.20
N ALA A 32 -1.90 15.47 -22.87
CA ALA A 32 -0.83 14.57 -22.43
C ALA A 32 0.50 15.32 -22.27
N GLY A 33 1.16 15.12 -21.12
CA GLY A 33 2.43 15.77 -20.78
C GLY A 33 2.30 17.18 -20.20
N GLN A 34 1.09 17.73 -20.06
CA GLN A 34 0.89 19.01 -19.36
C GLN A 34 1.29 18.86 -17.89
N PHE A 35 2.06 19.82 -17.38
CA PHE A 35 2.41 19.92 -15.96
C PHE A 35 2.00 21.28 -15.38
N ILE A 36 1.51 21.29 -14.14
CA ILE A 36 1.06 22.49 -13.43
C ILE A 36 1.41 22.38 -11.94
N PHE A 37 1.36 23.51 -11.24
CA PHE A 37 1.30 23.54 -9.79
C PHE A 37 -0.13 23.87 -9.36
N ASN A 38 -0.81 22.91 -8.71
CA ASN A 38 -2.14 23.14 -8.17
C ASN A 38 -2.02 23.84 -6.82
N THR A 39 -2.46 25.10 -6.76
CA THR A 39 -2.30 25.95 -5.57
C THR A 39 -3.28 25.64 -4.45
N THR A 40 -4.32 24.84 -4.72
CA THR A 40 -5.26 24.39 -3.68
C THR A 40 -4.71 23.17 -2.96
N SER A 41 -4.18 22.19 -3.70
CA SER A 41 -3.56 20.99 -3.13
C SER A 41 -2.06 21.13 -2.83
N ASN A 42 -1.46 22.28 -3.18
CA ASN A 42 -0.01 22.54 -3.08
C ASN A 42 0.84 21.44 -3.72
N SER A 43 0.42 20.96 -4.89
CA SER A 43 1.01 19.80 -5.52
C SER A 43 1.42 20.04 -6.97
N PHE A 44 2.51 19.41 -7.38
CA PHE A 44 2.90 19.36 -8.79
C PHE A 44 2.13 18.23 -9.47
N ASN A 45 1.40 18.54 -10.54
CA ASN A 45 0.51 17.58 -11.20
C ASN A 45 0.90 17.44 -12.67
N VAL A 46 0.83 16.22 -13.21
CA VAL A 46 1.07 15.91 -14.63
C VAL A 46 -0.12 15.18 -15.22
N TYR A 47 -0.58 15.56 -16.40
CA TYR A 47 -1.63 14.86 -17.10
C TYR A 47 -1.05 13.75 -17.99
N ASN A 48 -1.45 12.50 -17.73
CA ASN A 48 -0.91 11.32 -18.45
C ASN A 48 -1.61 11.03 -19.79
N GLY A 49 -2.57 11.87 -20.19
CA GLY A 49 -3.42 11.66 -21.38
C GLY A 49 -4.86 11.26 -21.04
N THR A 50 -5.09 10.71 -19.85
CA THR A 50 -6.40 10.24 -19.38
C THR A 50 -6.82 10.88 -18.05
N SER A 51 -5.86 11.09 -17.15
CA SER A 51 -6.08 11.64 -15.81
C SER A 51 -4.89 12.49 -15.36
N TRP A 52 -5.15 13.32 -14.36
CA TRP A 52 -4.11 14.03 -13.63
C TRP A 52 -3.49 13.11 -12.58
N ILE A 53 -2.16 13.02 -12.60
CA ILE A 53 -1.34 12.35 -11.60
C ILE A 53 -0.73 13.43 -10.71
N VAL A 54 -0.81 13.24 -9.40
CA VAL A 54 -0.14 14.09 -8.41
C VAL A 54 1.27 13.55 -8.19
N LEU A 55 2.29 14.40 -8.33
CA LEU A 55 3.69 14.06 -8.07
C LEU A 55 4.10 14.56 -6.68
N ASP A 56 3.44 14.05 -5.64
CA ASP A 56 3.72 14.38 -4.23
C ASP A 56 4.62 13.34 -3.55
N GLY A 57 5.08 12.33 -4.30
CA GLY A 57 5.88 11.23 -3.78
C GLY A 57 5.07 10.16 -3.05
N SER A 58 3.74 10.29 -3.00
CA SER A 58 2.87 9.20 -2.58
C SER A 58 2.73 8.16 -3.69
N GLY A 59 2.72 6.89 -3.31
CA GLY A 59 2.27 5.80 -4.17
C GLY A 59 0.81 5.47 -3.87
N ASP A 60 0.28 4.45 -4.54
CA ASP A 60 -1.08 3.96 -4.29
C ASP A 60 -1.31 3.57 -2.82
N ILE A 61 -0.25 3.13 -2.13
CA ILE A 61 -0.25 2.81 -0.69
C ILE A 61 0.53 3.90 0.04
N SER A 62 -0.16 4.65 0.90
CA SER A 62 0.43 5.70 1.76
C SER A 62 0.84 5.20 3.15
N GLY A 63 0.50 3.96 3.50
CA GLY A 63 0.95 3.32 4.72
C GLY A 63 0.26 1.99 5.00
N VAL A 64 0.85 1.25 5.93
CA VAL A 64 0.32 -0.02 6.45
C VAL A 64 0.30 0.08 7.97
N THR A 65 -0.89 -0.02 8.56
CA THR A 65 -1.07 -0.09 10.01
C THR A 65 -1.45 -1.52 10.38
N ALA A 66 -0.61 -2.19 11.15
CA ALA A 66 -0.93 -3.52 11.67
C ALA A 66 -2.05 -3.42 12.72
N GLY A 67 -3.03 -4.32 12.63
CA GLY A 67 -4.04 -4.51 13.67
C GLY A 67 -3.68 -5.68 14.59
N ALA A 68 -4.55 -6.01 15.55
CA ALA A 68 -4.35 -7.15 16.43
C ALA A 68 -4.09 -8.44 15.62
N GLY A 69 -3.16 -9.25 16.11
CA GLY A 69 -2.66 -10.47 15.46
C GLY A 69 -1.52 -10.24 14.46
N LEU A 70 -1.19 -8.99 14.14
CA LEU A 70 -0.06 -8.60 13.29
C LEU A 70 0.79 -7.54 13.98
N SER A 71 2.08 -7.50 13.66
CA SER A 71 3.02 -6.48 14.13
C SER A 71 3.75 -5.82 12.96
N GLY A 72 4.32 -4.63 13.22
CA GLY A 72 5.07 -3.85 12.23
C GLY A 72 4.22 -2.83 11.47
N GLY A 73 4.44 -2.73 10.16
CA GLY A 73 3.87 -1.69 9.30
C GLY A 73 4.75 -0.45 9.18
N GLY A 74 4.21 0.60 8.60
CA GLY A 74 4.91 1.87 8.37
C GLY A 74 4.26 2.72 7.29
N THR A 75 4.62 4.00 7.24
CA THR A 75 4.09 4.98 6.29
C THR A 75 5.10 5.41 5.23
N SER A 76 6.34 4.90 5.30
CA SER A 76 7.39 5.21 4.32
C SER A 76 8.49 4.16 4.31
N GLY A 77 9.26 4.12 3.22
CA GLY A 77 10.38 3.21 3.06
C GLY A 77 9.97 1.73 2.95
N ASN A 78 10.91 0.84 3.23
CA ASN A 78 10.66 -0.59 3.27
C ASN A 78 9.93 -0.92 4.59
N VAL A 79 8.72 -1.44 4.47
CA VAL A 79 7.91 -1.86 5.62
C VAL A 79 8.00 -3.37 5.83
N THR A 80 7.98 -3.81 7.08
CA THR A 80 7.86 -5.23 7.45
C THR A 80 6.56 -5.41 8.21
N VAL A 81 5.81 -6.45 7.84
CA VAL A 81 4.64 -6.91 8.58
C VAL A 81 4.90 -8.36 8.96
N ALA A 82 4.64 -8.69 10.22
CA ALA A 82 4.82 -10.04 10.76
C ALA A 82 3.55 -10.49 11.48
N VAL A 83 3.41 -11.80 11.66
CA VAL A 83 2.42 -12.35 12.61
C VAL A 83 2.88 -11.99 14.01
N ASP A 84 1.96 -11.50 14.83
CA ASP A 84 2.23 -11.23 16.23
C ASP A 84 2.04 -12.49 17.07
N TYR A 85 3.11 -12.92 17.74
CA TYR A 85 3.14 -14.07 18.63
C TYR A 85 3.25 -13.68 20.10
N ASP A 86 3.39 -12.39 20.41
CA ASP A 86 3.69 -11.88 21.74
C ASP A 86 2.49 -11.15 22.35
N GLY A 87 2.43 -11.06 23.69
CA GLY A 87 1.43 -10.22 24.37
C GLY A 87 -0.01 -10.74 24.30
N ALA A 88 -0.97 -9.84 24.56
CA ALA A 88 -2.40 -10.14 24.69
C ALA A 88 -3.18 -9.95 23.38
N ASP A 89 -2.57 -9.33 22.38
CA ASP A 89 -3.08 -9.04 21.05
C ASP A 89 -2.42 -9.88 19.96
N ASN A 90 -1.71 -10.96 20.34
CA ASN A 90 -1.20 -11.94 19.40
C ASN A 90 -2.32 -12.61 18.58
N ILE A 91 -1.94 -13.30 17.50
CA ILE A 91 -2.87 -13.88 16.52
C ILE A 91 -3.92 -14.82 17.10
N ILE A 92 -3.65 -15.46 18.25
CA ILE A 92 -4.58 -16.36 18.91
C ILE A 92 -5.49 -15.59 19.87
N LEU A 93 -4.93 -14.72 20.71
CA LEU A 93 -5.69 -13.97 21.72
C LEU A 93 -6.52 -12.83 21.12
N ALA A 94 -6.15 -12.35 19.94
CA ALA A 94 -6.96 -11.42 19.15
C ALA A 94 -8.23 -12.05 18.55
N ALA A 95 -8.32 -13.39 18.53
CA ALA A 95 -9.48 -14.10 18.01
C ALA A 95 -10.67 -14.04 19.00
N ALA A 96 -11.87 -14.35 18.51
CA ALA A 96 -13.04 -14.50 19.37
C ALA A 96 -12.87 -15.70 20.34
N ASP A 97 -13.36 -15.55 21.57
CA ASP A 97 -13.34 -16.63 22.56
C ASP A 97 -14.20 -17.81 22.10
N GLY A 98 -13.53 -18.94 21.81
CA GLY A 98 -14.14 -20.18 21.36
C GLY A 98 -14.34 -21.23 22.46
N THR A 99 -14.09 -20.92 23.73
CA THR A 99 -14.10 -21.92 24.83
C THR A 99 -15.47 -22.58 25.06
N ALA A 100 -16.56 -21.97 24.61
CA ALA A 100 -17.90 -22.55 24.67
C ALA A 100 -18.26 -23.44 23.45
N LEU A 101 -17.37 -23.56 22.46
CA LEU A 101 -17.62 -24.33 21.25
C LEU A 101 -17.27 -25.81 21.44
N THR A 102 -18.10 -26.70 20.89
CA THR A 102 -17.71 -28.10 20.67
C THR A 102 -16.88 -28.17 19.39
N LEU A 103 -15.62 -28.55 19.51
CA LEU A 103 -14.75 -28.72 18.35
C LEU A 103 -15.23 -29.88 17.46
N ALA A 104 -15.39 -29.63 16.17
CA ALA A 104 -15.72 -30.63 15.17
C ALA A 104 -14.45 -31.33 14.67
N THR A 105 -14.57 -32.61 14.30
CA THR A 105 -13.44 -33.39 13.75
C THR A 105 -12.95 -32.87 12.38
N THR A 106 -13.74 -32.00 11.74
CA THR A 106 -13.43 -31.27 10.52
C THR A 106 -12.81 -29.89 10.76
N ASP A 107 -12.72 -29.44 12.01
CA ASP A 107 -12.02 -28.19 12.34
C ASP A 107 -10.55 -28.31 11.98
N ARG A 108 -9.92 -27.18 11.68
CA ARG A 108 -8.58 -27.14 11.09
C ARG A 108 -7.59 -26.52 12.06
N VAL A 109 -6.43 -27.15 12.17
CA VAL A 109 -5.28 -26.66 12.94
C VAL A 109 -4.16 -26.34 11.96
N MET A 110 -3.56 -25.16 12.09
CA MET A 110 -2.37 -24.78 11.34
C MET A 110 -1.16 -25.57 11.86
N ILE A 111 -0.36 -26.14 10.97
CA ILE A 111 0.84 -26.90 11.28
C ILE A 111 1.98 -26.48 10.37
N SER A 112 3.22 -26.65 10.84
CA SER A 112 4.39 -26.73 9.98
C SER A 112 4.56 -28.19 9.54
N ASP A 113 4.40 -28.47 8.26
CA ASP A 113 4.59 -29.84 7.76
C ASP A 113 6.09 -30.17 7.73
N ALA A 114 6.49 -31.18 8.50
CA ALA A 114 7.89 -31.59 8.64
C ALA A 114 8.50 -32.18 7.35
N THR A 115 7.70 -32.43 6.31
CA THR A 115 8.20 -32.95 5.03
C THR A 115 8.75 -31.85 4.13
N ASP A 116 8.21 -30.64 4.23
CA ASP A 116 8.54 -29.52 3.33
C ASP A 116 8.63 -28.14 4.00
N ASP A 117 8.52 -28.09 5.33
CA ASP A 117 8.51 -26.88 6.17
C ASP A 117 7.43 -25.85 5.79
N ASN A 118 6.45 -26.25 4.97
CA ASN A 118 5.35 -25.38 4.57
C ASN A 118 4.25 -25.36 5.64
N VAL A 119 3.60 -24.21 5.78
CA VAL A 119 2.38 -24.09 6.57
C VAL A 119 1.24 -24.83 5.88
N LYS A 120 0.62 -25.79 6.57
CA LYS A 120 -0.55 -26.54 6.11
C LYS A 120 -1.63 -26.52 7.18
N TYR A 121 -2.84 -26.93 6.82
CA TYR A 121 -3.85 -27.27 7.82
C TYR A 121 -3.94 -28.79 7.98
N ALA A 122 -4.19 -29.26 9.20
CA ALA A 122 -4.64 -30.60 9.51
C ALA A 122 -6.05 -30.55 10.08
N ASN A 123 -6.91 -31.50 9.74
CA ASN A 123 -8.18 -31.63 10.43
C ASN A 123 -7.95 -32.10 11.87
N LEU A 124 -8.83 -31.71 12.79
CA LEU A 124 -8.75 -32.15 14.19
C LEU A 124 -8.82 -33.68 14.31
N SER A 125 -9.54 -34.35 13.40
CA SER A 125 -9.54 -35.82 13.27
C SER A 125 -8.15 -36.43 13.04
N GLN A 126 -7.29 -35.75 12.29
CA GLN A 126 -5.94 -36.21 12.00
C GLN A 126 -5.03 -36.04 13.22
N LEU A 127 -5.20 -34.93 13.96
CA LEU A 127 -4.48 -34.71 15.21
C LEU A 127 -4.91 -35.70 16.29
N SER A 128 -6.22 -35.92 16.47
CA SER A 128 -6.74 -36.91 17.41
C SER A 128 -6.25 -38.32 17.09
N ALA A 129 -6.28 -38.72 15.81
CA ALA A 129 -5.77 -40.02 15.39
C ALA A 129 -4.26 -40.19 15.63
N ALA A 130 -3.48 -39.11 15.62
CA ALA A 130 -2.04 -39.16 15.83
C ALA A 130 -1.64 -39.34 17.30
N ILE A 131 -2.49 -38.96 18.25
CA ILE A 131 -2.21 -39.02 19.70
C ILE A 131 -2.93 -40.15 20.45
N GLY A 132 -3.86 -40.84 19.80
CA GLY A 132 -4.62 -41.98 20.35
C GLY A 132 -5.92 -41.57 21.02
#